data_AF-A0A1S3HIH3-F1
#
_entry.id   AF-A0A1S3HIH3-F1
#
_cell.length_a   1.000
_cell.length_b   1.000
_cell.length_c   1.000
_cell.angle_alpha   90.00
_cell.angle_beta   90.00
_cell.angle_gamma   90.00
#
_symmetry.space_group_name_H-M   'P 1'
#
loop_
_entity.id
_entity.type
_entity.pdbx_description
1 polymer ?
#
loop_
_entity_poly.entity_id
_entity_poly.type
_entity_poly.pdbx_seq_one_letter_code
_entity_poly.pdbx_strand_id
1 'polypeptide(L)'
;MDFSTIRRKLEVGMYANFSELNDDMLLVRDNCYSYNPPGHDARRDCDEVFAFYQMEYEKTVEKWNKSQQLSPSNKKIKLDKSPSRS
;
A
#
# COMPACT_ATOMS: atom_id res chain seq x y z
N MET A 1 11.54 7.26 11.55
CA MET A 1 11.22 6.06 10.73
C MET A 1 12.41 5.79 9.82
N ASP A 2 12.69 4.53 9.52
CA ASP A 2 13.80 4.11 8.67
C ASP A 2 13.47 2.76 8.00
N PHE A 3 14.19 2.41 6.93
CA PHE A 3 13.86 1.22 6.14
C PHE A 3 14.04 -0.10 6.89
N SER A 4 14.94 -0.19 7.87
CA SER A 4 15.10 -1.41 8.67
C SER A 4 13.91 -1.63 9.60
N THR A 5 13.40 -0.55 10.19
CA THR A 5 12.17 -0.57 10.98
C THR A 5 10.94 -0.93 10.14
N ILE A 6 10.79 -0.31 8.96
CA ILE A 6 9.69 -0.61 8.03
C ILE A 6 9.71 -2.07 7.60
N ARG A 7 10.90 -2.57 7.21
CA ARG A 7 11.08 -3.98 6.84
C ARG A 7 10.64 -4.91 7.95
N ARG A 8 11.08 -4.68 9.19
CA ARG A 8 10.66 -5.49 10.34
C ARG A 8 9.15 -5.46 10.54
N LYS A 9 8.52 -4.27 10.52
CA LYS A 9 7.05 -4.12 10.64
C LYS A 9 6.32 -4.91 9.55
N LEU A 10 6.85 -4.90 8.33
CA LEU A 10 6.29 -5.67 7.21
C LEU A 10 6.43 -7.19 7.43
N GLU A 11 7.63 -7.67 7.77
CA GLU A 11 7.93 -9.10 7.99
C GLU A 11 7.11 -9.70 9.14
N VAL A 12 6.83 -8.92 10.18
CA VAL A 12 6.00 -9.37 11.32
C VAL A 12 4.51 -9.05 11.15
N GLY A 13 4.08 -8.61 9.96
CA GLY A 13 2.66 -8.41 9.62
C GLY A 13 1.98 -7.28 10.40
N MET A 14 2.71 -6.24 10.78
CA MET A 14 2.17 -5.12 11.58
C MET A 14 1.35 -4.11 10.77
N TYR A 15 1.36 -4.19 9.45
CA TYR A 15 0.55 -3.31 8.59
C TYR A 15 -0.73 -4.02 8.19
N ALA A 16 -1.88 -3.44 8.52
CA ALA A 16 -3.18 -4.01 8.15
C ALA A 16 -3.50 -3.83 6.66
N ASN A 17 -2.90 -2.82 6.03
CA ASN A 17 -3.13 -2.48 4.62
C ASN A 17 -1.93 -1.70 4.04
N PHE A 18 -1.93 -1.51 2.71
CA PHE A 18 -0.88 -0.78 2.00
C PHE A 18 -0.77 0.71 2.37
N SER A 19 -1.83 1.33 2.91
CA SER A 19 -1.79 2.75 3.31
C SER A 19 -0.87 2.94 4.51
N GLU A 20 -0.95 2.07 5.52
CA GLU A 20 -0.12 2.18 6.72
C GLU A 20 1.39 1.98 6.42
N LEU A 21 1.71 1.09 5.47
CA LEU A 21 3.08 0.97 4.95
C LEU A 21 3.53 2.26 4.25
N ASN A 22 2.65 2.85 3.45
CA ASN A 22 2.93 4.09 2.73
C ASN A 22 3.15 5.26 3.68
N ASP A 23 2.36 5.38 4.75
CA ASP A 23 2.51 6.46 5.74
C ASP A 23 3.90 6.44 6.39
N ASP A 24 4.41 5.26 6.75
CA ASP A 24 5.77 5.13 7.28
C ASP A 24 6.84 5.46 6.24
N MET A 25 6.64 5.06 4.97
CA MET A 25 7.55 5.41 3.88
C MET A 25 7.57 6.92 3.65
N LEU A 26 6.41 7.59 3.60
CA LEU A 26 6.32 9.04 3.49
C LEU A 26 6.96 9.75 4.69
N LEU A 27 6.84 9.19 5.89
CA LEU A 27 7.54 9.73 7.05
C LEU A 27 9.07 9.65 6.91
N VAL A 28 9.64 8.63 6.25
CA VAL A 28 11.08 8.60 5.93
C VAL A 28 11.44 9.76 4.99
N ARG A 29 10.66 9.97 3.94
CA ARG A 29 10.86 11.09 2.99
C ARG A 29 10.78 12.44 3.69
N ASP A 30 9.73 12.66 4.46
CA ASP A 30 9.46 13.95 5.09
C ASP A 30 10.52 14.27 6.16
N ASN A 31 11.01 13.25 6.88
CA ASN A 31 12.18 13.40 7.75
C ASN A 31 13.43 13.76 6.96
N CYS A 32 13.70 13.08 5.84
CA CYS A 32 14.82 13.47 4.98
C CYS A 32 14.72 14.94 4.57
N TYR A 33 13.51 15.40 4.23
CA TYR A 33 13.29 16.76 3.80
C TYR A 33 13.46 17.79 4.91
N SER A 34 13.14 17.40 6.14
CA SER A 34 13.27 18.23 7.33
C SER A 34 14.73 18.38 7.79
N TYR A 35 15.53 17.33 7.65
CA TYR A 35 16.93 17.33 8.09
C TYR A 35 17.94 17.71 7.01
N ASN A 36 17.60 17.49 5.74
CA ASN A 36 18.51 17.73 4.61
C ASN A 36 17.99 18.87 3.73
N PRO A 37 18.69 20.02 3.70
CA PRO A 37 18.29 21.16 2.88
C PRO A 37 18.42 20.87 1.37
N PRO A 38 17.77 21.67 0.52
CA PRO A 38 17.94 21.57 -0.93
C PRO A 38 19.41 21.62 -1.36
N GLY A 39 19.81 20.72 -2.27
CA GLY A 39 21.18 20.61 -2.77
C GLY A 39 22.10 19.67 -1.98
N HIS A 40 21.68 19.18 -0.80
CA HIS A 40 22.43 18.16 -0.07
C HIS A 40 22.33 16.79 -0.78
N ASP A 41 23.41 16.01 -0.86
CA ASP A 41 23.40 14.73 -1.58
C ASP A 41 22.36 13.75 -1.02
N ALA A 42 22.27 13.63 0.31
CA ALA A 42 21.23 12.80 0.93
C ALA A 42 19.79 13.20 0.54
N ARG A 43 19.54 14.49 0.25
CA ARG A 43 18.23 14.96 -0.23
C ARG A 43 17.99 14.49 -1.66
N ARG A 44 19.00 14.57 -2.53
CA ARG A 44 18.95 14.10 -3.92
C ARG A 44 18.72 12.58 -4.00
N ASP A 45 19.45 11.82 -3.20
CA ASP A 45 19.30 10.35 -3.13
C ASP A 45 17.89 9.97 -2.65
N CYS A 46 17.36 10.71 -1.67
CA CYS A 46 15.99 10.52 -1.21
C CYS A 46 14.96 10.81 -2.30
N ASP A 47 15.11 11.89 -3.06
CA ASP A 47 14.20 12.20 -4.17
C ASP A 47 14.19 11.07 -5.22
N GLU A 48 15.35 10.50 -5.57
CA GLU A 48 15.45 9.37 -6.51
C GLU A 48 14.76 8.11 -5.97
N VAL A 49 15.04 7.73 -4.71
CA VAL A 49 14.41 6.57 -4.07
C VAL A 49 12.90 6.72 -4.01
N PHE A 50 12.38 7.90 -3.67
CA PHE A 50 10.94 8.11 -3.54
C PHE A 50 10.22 8.27 -4.88
N ALA A 51 10.90 8.74 -5.93
CA ALA A 51 10.37 8.68 -7.29
C ALA A 51 10.15 7.23 -7.74
N PHE A 52 11.15 6.36 -7.51
CA PHE A 52 11.01 4.92 -7.78
C PHE A 52 9.91 4.28 -6.93
N TYR A 53 9.90 4.55 -5.62
CA TYR A 53 8.91 3.99 -4.70
C TYR A 53 7.48 4.34 -5.10
N GLN A 54 7.20 5.60 -5.43
CA GLN A 54 5.85 6.03 -5.82
C GLN A 54 5.32 5.22 -7.01
N MET A 55 6.16 5.06 -8.04
CA MET A 55 5.80 4.27 -9.23
C MET A 55 5.52 2.80 -8.90
N GLU A 56 6.33 2.18 -8.04
CA GLU A 56 6.15 0.78 -7.65
C GLU A 56 4.97 0.58 -6.70
N TYR A 57 4.72 1.54 -5.80
CA TYR A 57 3.57 1.53 -4.92
C TYR A 57 2.25 1.52 -5.71
N GLU A 58 2.11 2.45 -6.67
CA GLU A 58 0.91 2.55 -7.52
C GLU A 58 0.66 1.25 -8.30
N LYS A 59 1.69 0.70 -8.96
CA LYS A 59 1.60 -0.57 -9.68
C LYS A 59 1.19 -1.73 -8.76
N THR A 60 1.75 -1.76 -7.54
CA THR A 60 1.49 -2.84 -6.57
C THR A 60 0.06 -2.78 -6.08
N VAL A 61 -0.42 -1.59 -5.68
CA VAL A 61 -1.79 -1.37 -5.22
C VAL A 61 -2.79 -1.66 -6.34
N GLU A 62 -2.52 -1.23 -7.57
CA GLU A 62 -3.38 -1.51 -8.73
C GLU A 62 -3.53 -3.02 -8.98
N LYS A 63 -2.40 -3.76 -9.01
CA LYS A 63 -2.40 -5.22 -9.16
C LYS A 63 -3.17 -5.92 -8.04
N TRP A 64 -2.98 -5.47 -6.79
CA TRP A 64 -3.70 -6.00 -5.65
C TRP A 64 -5.20 -5.77 -5.77
N ASN A 65 -5.62 -4.54 -6.10
CA ASN A 65 -7.04 -4.23 -6.25
C ASN A 65 -7.69 -5.07 -7.37
N LYS A 66 -7.00 -5.27 -8.49
CA LYS A 66 -7.46 -6.15 -9.58
C LYS A 66 -7.57 -7.61 -9.12
N SER A 67 -6.63 -8.12 -8.31
CA SER A 67 -6.68 -9.50 -7.81
C SER A 67 -7.84 -9.73 -6.84
N GLN A 68 -8.20 -8.73 -6.03
CA GLN A 68 -9.38 -8.80 -5.17
C GLN A 68 -10.68 -8.87 -5.98
N GLN A 69 -10.77 -8.15 -7.11
CA GLN A 69 -11.95 -8.16 -7.99
C GLN A 69 -12.14 -9.47 -8.78
N LEU A 70 -11.08 -10.27 -8.96
CA LEU A 70 -11.12 -11.55 -9.66
C LEU A 70 -11.56 -12.74 -8.77
N SER A 71 -11.89 -12.49 -7.49
CA SER A 71 -12.44 -13.52 -6.60
C SER A 71 -13.93 -13.79 -6.92
N PRO A 72 -14.35 -15.04 -7.23
CA PRO A 72 -15.70 -15.34 -7.74
C PRO A 72 -16.82 -15.39 -6.67
N SER A 73 -16.61 -14.81 -5.49
CA SER A 73 -17.62 -14.81 -4.42
C SER A 73 -18.39 -13.49 -4.36
N ASN A 74 -19.25 -13.29 -5.35
CA ASN A 74 -20.47 -12.48 -5.20
C ASN A 74 -21.55 -12.93 -6.20
N LYS A 75 -21.82 -14.25 -6.24
CA LYS A 75 -23.13 -14.71 -6.75
C LYS A 75 -24.18 -14.33 -5.72
N LYS A 76 -24.91 -13.24 -6.00
CA LYS A 76 -26.18 -12.91 -5.35
C LYS A 76 -26.98 -14.20 -5.17
N ILE A 77 -27.23 -14.57 -3.92
CA ILE A 77 -28.18 -15.62 -3.55
C ILE A 77 -29.53 -15.17 -4.11
N LYS A 78 -29.95 -15.73 -5.26
CA LYS A 78 -31.35 -15.71 -5.66
C LYS A 78 -32.05 -16.65 -4.70
N LEU A 79 -32.73 -16.09 -3.70
CA LEU A 79 -33.61 -16.84 -2.82
C LEU A 79 -34.72 -17.44 -3.70
N ASP A 80 -34.69 -18.76 -3.84
CA ASP A 80 -35.73 -19.57 -4.44
C ASP A 80 -37.05 -19.31 -3.71
N LYS A 81 -38.05 -18.74 -4.40
CA LYS A 81 -39.44 -18.79 -3.95
C LYS A 81 -40.03 -20.09 -4.47
N SER A 82 -39.98 -21.12 -3.64
CA SER A 82 -40.73 -22.37 -3.83
C SER A 82 -42.26 -22.08 -3.78
N PRO A 83 -43.08 -22.91 -4.43
CA PRO A 83 -44.46 -22.54 -4.79
C PRO A 83 -45.41 -22.71 -3.59
N SER A 84 -46.24 -21.70 -3.33
CA SER A 84 -47.37 -21.83 -2.41
C SER A 84 -48.48 -22.65 -3.10
N ARG A 85 -48.70 -23.87 -2.60
CA ARG A 85 -49.93 -24.63 -2.83
C ARG A 85 -51.14 -23.84 -2.32
N SER A 86 -52.17 -23.70 -3.15
CA SER A 86 -53.59 -23.64 -2.79
C SER A 86 -54.38 -24.01 -4.04
#